data_AF-A0A151PFH1-F1
#
_entry.id   AF-A0A151PFH1-F1
#
_cell.length_a   1.000
_cell.length_b   1.000
_cell.length_c   1.000
_cell.angle_alpha   90.00
_cell.angle_beta   90.00
_cell.angle_gamma   90.00
#
_symmetry.space_group_name_H-M   'P 1'
#
loop_
_entity.id
_entity.type
_entity.pdbx_description
1 polymer ?
#
loop_
_entity_poly.entity_id
_entity_poly.type
_entity_poly.pdbx_seq_one_letter_code
_entity_poly.pdbx_strand_id
1 'polypeptide(L)'
;MLPPALWTRDVLYTDTYPEHLKHLYLAEEEMLKQQHKAKSNPVLLEQKCNMAVKSATNERKCKKTSNQKAKEEYEKVKTERAKKKEAAEKRKQEREEAQRLYKQKKMEAYKILRKRTKKGQPNLNLQMEFLLQKIQQKT
;
A
#
# COMPACT_ATOMS: atom_id res chain seq x y z
N MET A 1 21.05 -34.52 40.23
CA MET A 1 19.72 -34.22 39.65
C MET A 1 19.15 -33.01 40.37
N LEU A 2 18.91 -31.91 39.66
CA LEU A 2 18.24 -30.71 40.16
C LEU A 2 17.03 -30.44 39.23
N PRO A 3 15.83 -30.13 39.75
CA PRO A 3 14.62 -29.99 38.92
C PRO A 3 14.52 -28.60 38.25
N PRO A 4 13.82 -28.50 37.09
CA PRO A 4 13.70 -27.25 36.34
C PRO A 4 12.60 -26.34 36.92
N ALA A 5 12.97 -25.12 37.29
CA ALA A 5 12.01 -24.09 37.71
C ALA A 5 11.27 -23.54 36.49
N LEU A 6 9.97 -23.84 36.45
CA LEU A 6 8.98 -23.35 35.51
C LEU A 6 8.86 -21.82 35.62
N TRP A 7 9.06 -21.11 34.52
CA TRP A 7 8.71 -19.70 34.40
C TRP A 7 7.21 -19.59 34.18
N THR A 8 6.44 -19.56 35.26
CA THR A 8 5.04 -19.10 35.25
C THR A 8 5.01 -17.77 35.97
N ARG A 9 5.29 -16.70 35.22
CA ARG A 9 5.05 -15.34 35.69
C ARG A 9 3.63 -15.00 35.29
N ASP A 10 2.69 -15.22 36.20
CA ASP A 10 1.31 -14.75 36.06
C ASP A 10 1.35 -13.22 35.99
N VAL A 11 1.25 -12.65 34.78
CA VAL A 11 1.22 -11.20 34.56
C VAL A 11 -0.17 -10.72 34.94
N LEU A 12 -0.37 -10.47 36.23
CA LEU A 12 -1.52 -9.73 36.72
C LEU A 12 -1.40 -8.29 36.19
N TYR A 13 -2.13 -7.96 35.13
CA TYR A 13 -2.14 -6.62 34.54
C TYR A 13 -2.91 -5.69 35.49
N THR A 14 -2.22 -5.13 36.48
CA THR A 14 -2.75 -4.01 37.23
C THR A 14 -2.78 -2.82 36.28
N ASP A 15 -3.95 -2.24 36.02
CA ASP A 15 -4.15 -1.03 35.22
C ASP A 15 -3.54 0.24 35.88
N THR A 16 -2.62 0.03 36.82
CA THR A 16 -1.80 1.04 37.47
C THR A 16 -0.62 1.34 36.57
N TYR A 17 -0.79 2.41 35.78
CA TYR A 17 0.18 2.86 34.81
C TYR A 17 1.55 3.13 35.47
N PRO A 18 2.67 2.66 34.89
CA PRO A 18 4.01 2.92 35.43
C PRO A 18 4.28 4.43 35.53
N GLU A 19 4.64 4.92 36.72
CA GLU A 19 4.79 6.36 36.99
C GLU A 19 5.73 7.05 36.00
N HIS A 20 6.79 6.36 35.56
CA HIS A 20 7.77 6.90 34.62
C HIS A 20 7.20 7.15 33.21
N LEU A 21 6.03 6.60 32.83
CA LEU A 21 5.38 6.82 31.54
C LEU A 21 4.26 7.87 31.61
N LYS A 22 3.95 8.39 32.80
CA LYS A 22 2.92 9.41 33.00
C LYS A 22 3.12 10.64 32.11
N HIS A 23 4.37 11.02 31.86
CA HIS A 23 4.72 12.16 31.00
C HIS A 23 4.33 11.95 29.54
N LEU A 24 4.47 10.72 29.01
CA LEU A 24 4.07 10.36 27.64
C LEU A 24 2.55 10.52 27.48
N TYR A 25 1.79 10.07 28.48
CA TYR A 25 0.34 10.19 28.47
C TYR A 25 -0.14 11.63 28.62
N LEU A 26 0.44 12.38 29.56
CA LEU A 26 0.13 13.81 29.72
C LEU A 26 0.45 14.61 28.44
N ALA A 27 1.54 14.26 27.75
CA ALA A 27 1.88 14.87 26.47
C ALA A 27 0.90 14.50 25.35
N GLU A 28 0.44 13.24 25.31
CA GLU A 28 -0.59 12.78 24.37
C GLU A 28 -1.93 13.49 24.63
N GLU A 29 -2.40 13.53 25.88
CA GLU A 29 -3.62 14.25 26.28
C GLU A 29 -3.54 15.74 25.93
N GLU A 30 -2.41 16.38 26.18
CA GLU A 30 -2.20 17.80 25.86
C GLU A 30 -2.22 18.03 24.34
N MET A 31 -1.58 17.15 23.55
CA MET A 31 -1.65 17.17 22.09
C MET A 31 -3.09 17.01 21.56
N LEU A 32 -3.85 16.07 22.12
CA LEU A 32 -5.25 15.84 21.76
C LEU A 32 -6.12 17.05 22.14
N LYS A 33 -5.94 17.62 23.32
CA LYS A 33 -6.68 18.82 23.77
C LYS A 33 -6.37 20.04 22.90
N GLN A 34 -5.13 20.23 22.48
CA GLN A 34 -4.72 21.29 21.55
C GLN A 34 -5.32 21.05 20.15
N GLN A 35 -5.34 19.81 19.65
CA GLN A 35 -6.03 19.48 18.41
C GLN A 35 -7.53 19.75 18.47
N HIS A 36 -8.20 19.38 19.56
CA HIS A 36 -9.64 19.60 19.73
C HIS A 36 -9.97 21.10 19.88
N LYS A 37 -9.13 21.88 20.59
CA LYS A 37 -9.23 23.36 20.61
C LYS A 37 -9.00 23.99 19.25
N ALA A 38 -8.05 23.48 18.46
CA ALA A 38 -7.78 23.95 17.11
C ALA A 38 -8.90 23.57 16.11
N LYS A 39 -9.52 22.40 16.29
CA LYS A 39 -10.68 21.90 15.51
C LYS A 39 -12.02 22.47 15.95
N SER A 40 -12.14 23.02 17.17
CA SER A 40 -13.30 23.79 17.63
C SER A 40 -13.27 25.25 17.16
N ASN A 41 -12.12 25.76 16.73
CA ASN A 41 -11.93 27.11 16.20
C ASN A 41 -11.77 27.29 14.66
N PRO A 42 -12.07 26.33 13.76
CA PRO A 42 -12.10 26.61 12.33
C PRO A 42 -13.36 27.36 11.93
N VAL A 43 -14.50 27.14 12.62
CA VAL A 43 -15.78 27.81 12.34
C VAL A 43 -15.71 29.30 12.65
N LEU A 44 -15.01 29.71 13.73
CA LEU A 44 -14.85 31.12 14.08
C LEU A 44 -13.92 31.88 13.09
N LEU A 45 -12.93 31.18 12.52
CA LEU A 45 -11.94 31.77 11.61
C LEU A 45 -12.45 31.82 10.16
N GLU A 46 -13.21 30.81 9.71
CA GLU A 46 -13.95 30.87 8.45
C GLU A 46 -15.05 31.95 8.48
N GLN A 47 -15.75 32.12 9.60
CA GLN A 47 -16.76 33.17 9.74
C GLN A 47 -16.16 34.59 9.77
N LYS A 48 -14.98 34.78 10.38
CA LYS A 48 -14.29 36.08 10.37
C LYS A 48 -13.81 36.50 8.97
N CYS A 49 -13.43 35.54 8.12
CA CYS A 49 -13.05 35.86 6.73
C CYS A 49 -14.27 36.03 5.81
N ASN A 50 -15.41 35.39 6.09
CA ASN A 50 -16.62 35.49 5.26
C ASN A 50 -17.55 36.67 5.63
N MET A 51 -17.53 37.17 6.87
CA MET A 51 -18.35 38.31 7.29
C MET A 51 -17.81 39.67 6.80
N ALA A 52 -16.52 39.76 6.49
CA ALA A 52 -15.87 40.99 6.01
C ALA A 52 -16.00 41.23 4.48
N VAL A 53 -16.81 40.42 3.76
CA VAL A 53 -16.90 40.44 2.28
C VAL A 53 -18.21 41.05 1.76
N LYS A 54 -19.15 41.46 2.63
CA LYS A 54 -20.43 42.04 2.19
C LYS A 54 -20.38 43.55 1.89
N SER A 55 -19.21 44.18 1.89
CA SER A 55 -19.06 45.59 1.53
C SER A 55 -18.00 45.77 0.46
N ALA A 56 -18.46 46.21 -0.71
CA ALA A 56 -17.69 46.85 -1.79
C ALA A 56 -16.77 45.96 -2.64
N THR A 57 -17.25 45.66 -3.85
CA THR A 57 -16.52 45.68 -5.15
C THR A 57 -14.97 45.60 -5.11
N ASN A 58 -14.43 44.41 -4.80
CA ASN A 58 -13.26 43.79 -5.44
C ASN A 58 -12.99 42.45 -4.75
N GLU A 59 -13.11 41.33 -5.47
CA GLU A 59 -12.86 39.99 -4.94
C GLU A 59 -11.36 39.73 -4.67
N ARG A 60 -10.82 40.32 -3.60
CA ARG A 60 -9.46 40.01 -3.14
C ARG A 60 -9.51 38.69 -2.38
N LYS A 61 -9.22 37.58 -3.07
CA LYS A 61 -9.07 36.24 -2.48
C LYS A 61 -8.11 36.32 -1.29
N CYS A 62 -8.59 36.02 -0.08
CA CYS A 62 -7.74 35.92 1.10
C CYS A 62 -6.63 34.88 0.84
N LYS A 63 -5.37 35.30 0.92
CA LYS A 63 -4.22 34.42 0.67
C LYS A 63 -4.16 33.37 1.78
N LYS A 64 -4.17 32.08 1.43
CA LYS A 64 -3.98 30.97 2.38
C LYS A 64 -2.70 31.18 3.20
N THR A 65 -2.75 30.85 4.48
CA THR A 65 -1.58 30.91 5.36
C THR A 65 -0.55 29.84 4.96
N SER A 66 0.73 30.06 5.28
CA SER A 66 1.80 29.11 4.97
C SER A 66 1.50 27.69 5.50
N ASN A 67 1.00 27.60 6.75
CA ASN A 67 0.64 26.33 7.38
C ASN A 67 -0.50 25.60 6.63
N GLN A 68 -1.53 26.34 6.19
CA GLN A 68 -2.63 25.79 5.39
C GLN A 68 -2.12 25.24 4.05
N LYS A 69 -1.22 25.96 3.38
CA LYS A 69 -0.59 25.49 2.13
C LYS A 69 0.24 24.23 2.35
N ALA A 70 1.01 24.16 3.43
CA ALA A 70 1.81 22.98 3.76
C ALA A 70 0.93 21.73 3.98
N LYS A 71 -0.22 21.88 4.63
CA LYS A 71 -1.18 20.78 4.83
C LYS A 71 -1.76 20.28 3.51
N GLU A 72 -2.12 21.17 2.61
CA GLU A 72 -2.64 20.80 1.28
C GLU A 72 -1.59 20.09 0.44
N GLU A 73 -0.35 20.58 0.44
CA GLU A 73 0.77 19.93 -0.27
C GLU A 73 1.07 18.54 0.29
N TYR A 74 1.01 18.35 1.61
CA TYR A 74 1.20 17.04 2.23
C TYR A 74 0.15 16.02 1.75
N GLU A 75 -1.13 16.39 1.73
CA GLU A 75 -2.19 15.50 1.26
C GLU A 75 -2.06 15.19 -0.25
N LYS A 76 -1.67 16.17 -1.07
CA LYS A 76 -1.35 15.94 -2.48
C LYS A 76 -0.21 14.93 -2.64
N VAL A 77 0.91 15.15 -1.95
CA VAL A 77 2.06 14.23 -1.98
C VAL A 77 1.67 12.83 -1.51
N LYS A 78 0.82 12.72 -0.49
CA LYS A 78 0.31 11.44 0.02
C LYS A 78 -0.51 10.70 -1.03
N THR A 79 -1.44 11.39 -1.70
CA THR A 79 -2.26 10.79 -2.77
C THR A 79 -1.42 10.40 -3.98
N GLU A 80 -0.47 11.23 -4.40
CA GLU A 80 0.45 10.92 -5.51
C GLU A 80 1.34 9.70 -5.19
N ARG A 81 1.85 9.59 -3.95
CA ARG A 81 2.58 8.40 -3.50
C ARG A 81 1.72 7.14 -3.53
N ALA A 82 0.45 7.24 -3.10
CA ALA A 82 -0.49 6.11 -3.13
C ALA A 82 -0.76 5.65 -4.57
N LYS A 83 -1.07 6.58 -5.49
CA LYS A 83 -1.26 6.28 -6.92
C LYS A 83 -0.01 5.67 -7.54
N LYS A 84 1.18 6.21 -7.24
CA LYS A 84 2.45 5.68 -7.74
C LYS A 84 2.72 4.26 -7.24
N LYS A 85 2.39 3.98 -5.97
CA LYS A 85 2.51 2.64 -5.38
C LYS A 85 1.58 1.65 -6.08
N GLU A 86 0.31 2.01 -6.27
CA GLU A 86 -0.68 1.17 -6.97
C GLU A 86 -0.26 0.88 -8.42
N ALA A 87 0.19 1.89 -9.16
CA ALA A 87 0.68 1.72 -10.52
C ALA A 87 1.93 0.83 -10.60
N ALA A 88 2.84 0.93 -9.63
CA ALA A 88 4.02 0.07 -9.56
C ALA A 88 3.66 -1.39 -9.23
N GLU A 89 2.67 -1.61 -8.38
CA GLU A 89 2.16 -2.94 -8.05
C GLU A 89 1.48 -3.60 -9.24
N LYS A 90 0.64 -2.87 -9.99
CA LYS A 90 0.05 -3.35 -11.25
C LYS A 90 1.11 -3.77 -12.26
N ARG A 91 2.14 -2.94 -12.51
CA ARG A 91 3.28 -3.29 -13.37
C ARG A 91 4.10 -4.47 -12.87
N LYS A 92 4.12 -4.72 -11.56
CA LYS A 92 4.78 -5.89 -10.99
C LYS A 92 3.96 -7.14 -11.29
N GLN A 93 2.65 -7.10 -11.05
CA GLN A 93 1.72 -8.19 -11.35
C GLN A 93 1.74 -8.57 -12.82
N GLU A 94 1.62 -7.59 -13.74
CA GLU A 94 1.69 -7.82 -15.18
C GLU A 94 2.98 -8.54 -15.61
N ARG A 95 4.13 -8.12 -15.04
CA ARG A 95 5.43 -8.77 -15.30
C ARG A 95 5.47 -10.20 -14.78
N GLU A 96 4.97 -10.42 -13.57
CA GLU A 96 4.93 -11.75 -12.96
C GLU A 96 3.99 -12.68 -13.74
N GLU A 97 2.80 -12.22 -14.12
CA GLU A 97 1.84 -12.96 -14.94
C GLU A 97 2.43 -13.30 -16.31
N ALA A 98 3.05 -12.34 -17.01
CA ALA A 98 3.71 -12.58 -18.27
C ALA A 98 4.82 -13.64 -18.15
N GLN A 99 5.62 -13.60 -17.08
CA GLN A 99 6.63 -14.62 -16.80
C GLN A 99 6.00 -15.99 -16.51
N ARG A 100 4.92 -16.04 -15.73
CA ARG A 100 4.21 -17.29 -15.42
C ARG A 100 3.65 -17.92 -16.69
N LEU A 101 2.98 -17.13 -17.53
CA LEU A 101 2.44 -17.59 -18.81
C LEU A 101 3.56 -18.10 -19.74
N TYR A 102 4.67 -17.38 -19.84
CA TYR A 102 5.83 -17.83 -20.62
C TYR A 102 6.36 -19.17 -20.11
N LYS A 103 6.56 -19.31 -18.79
CA LYS A 103 7.04 -20.54 -18.16
C LYS A 103 6.07 -21.70 -18.38
N GLN A 104 4.75 -21.47 -18.24
CA GLN A 104 3.72 -22.48 -18.51
C GLN A 104 3.76 -22.95 -19.95
N LYS A 105 3.70 -22.03 -20.92
CA LYS A 105 3.78 -22.36 -22.36
C LYS A 105 5.07 -23.11 -22.69
N LYS A 106 6.19 -22.69 -22.11
CA LYS A 106 7.49 -23.36 -22.28
C LYS A 106 7.46 -24.79 -21.74
N MET A 107 6.89 -25.00 -20.55
CA MET A 107 6.77 -26.32 -19.94
C MET A 107 5.82 -27.24 -20.70
N GLU A 108 4.71 -26.73 -21.19
CA GLU A 108 3.75 -27.48 -22.02
C GLU A 108 4.39 -27.93 -23.35
N ALA A 109 5.06 -27.00 -24.04
CA ALA A 109 5.82 -27.31 -25.25
C ALA A 109 6.87 -28.38 -24.97
N TYR A 110 7.67 -28.20 -23.92
CA TYR A 110 8.69 -29.17 -23.53
C TYR A 110 8.09 -30.54 -23.20
N LYS A 111 6.93 -30.58 -22.52
CA LYS A 111 6.23 -31.83 -22.20
C LYS A 111 5.84 -32.59 -23.45
N ILE A 112 5.35 -31.92 -24.50
CA ILE A 112 5.00 -32.54 -25.78
C ILE A 112 6.27 -33.03 -26.50
N LEU A 113 7.26 -32.14 -26.62
CA LEU A 113 8.51 -32.42 -27.34
C LEU A 113 9.36 -33.50 -26.67
N ARG A 114 9.33 -33.64 -25.34
CA ARG A 114 10.11 -34.64 -24.60
C ARG A 114 9.56 -36.06 -24.72
N LYS A 115 8.29 -36.26 -25.10
CA LYS A 115 7.65 -37.58 -25.09
C LYS A 115 8.44 -38.61 -25.90
N ARG A 116 8.61 -39.79 -25.32
CA ARG A 116 9.31 -40.94 -25.91
C ARG A 116 8.41 -42.18 -25.86
N THR A 117 8.66 -43.12 -26.75
CA THR A 117 8.01 -44.44 -26.77
C THR A 117 8.52 -45.30 -25.62
N LYS A 118 7.88 -46.43 -25.34
CA LYS A 118 8.33 -47.40 -24.31
C LYS A 118 9.77 -47.86 -24.52
N LYS A 119 10.25 -47.86 -25.77
CA LYS A 119 11.63 -48.20 -26.16
C LYS A 119 12.60 -47.00 -26.10
N GLY A 120 12.17 -45.84 -25.59
CA GLY A 120 12.99 -44.65 -25.45
C GLY A 120 13.17 -43.82 -26.72
N GLN A 121 12.57 -44.22 -27.85
CA GLN A 121 12.65 -43.47 -29.09
C GLN A 121 11.77 -42.20 -29.02
N PRO A 122 12.17 -41.07 -29.61
CA PRO A 122 11.36 -39.86 -29.65
C PRO A 122 10.04 -40.11 -30.40
N ASN A 123 8.94 -39.55 -29.89
CA ASN A 123 7.65 -39.63 -30.59
C ASN A 123 7.57 -38.51 -31.64
N LEU A 124 8.10 -38.79 -32.84
CA LEU A 124 8.21 -37.82 -33.95
C LEU A 124 6.86 -37.26 -34.40
N ASN A 125 5.80 -38.08 -34.38
CA ASN A 125 4.47 -37.64 -34.83
C ASN A 125 3.94 -36.48 -33.97
N LEU A 126 4.00 -36.62 -32.64
CA LEU A 126 3.59 -35.57 -31.71
C LEU A 126 4.47 -34.32 -31.80
N GLN A 127 5.78 -34.49 -32.01
CA GLN A 127 6.70 -33.36 -32.20
C GLN A 127 6.38 -32.61 -33.49
N MET A 128 6.13 -33.33 -34.58
CA MET A 128 5.83 -32.77 -35.89
C MET A 128 4.51 -31.99 -35.86
N GLU A 129 3.45 -32.56 -35.29
CA GLU A 129 2.14 -31.91 -35.16
C GLU A 129 2.25 -30.56 -34.42
N PHE A 130 2.95 -30.54 -33.28
CA PHE A 130 3.16 -29.33 -32.51
C PHE A 130 3.95 -28.26 -33.29
N LEU A 131 4.96 -28.66 -34.05
CA LEU A 131 5.76 -27.74 -34.87
C LEU A 131 4.96 -27.19 -36.04
N LEU A 132 4.18 -28.03 -36.73
CA LEU A 132 3.30 -27.61 -37.82
C LEU A 132 2.26 -26.59 -37.34
N GLN A 133 1.63 -26.84 -36.19
CA GLN A 133 0.71 -25.89 -35.57
C GLN A 133 1.38 -24.54 -35.31
N LYS A 134 2.63 -24.53 -34.83
CA LYS A 134 3.38 -23.31 -34.56
C LYS A 134 3.77 -22.55 -35.83
N ILE A 135 3.96 -23.24 -36.95
CA ILE A 135 4.20 -22.61 -38.26
C ILE A 135 2.91 -21.97 -38.76
N GLN A 136 1.79 -22.71 -38.73
CA GLN A 136 0.49 -22.22 -39.18
C GLN A 136 -0.01 -21.00 -38.38
N GLN A 137 0.26 -20.96 -37.07
CA GLN A 137 -0.11 -19.81 -36.21
C GLN A 137 0.75 -18.55 -36.43
N LYS A 138 1.90 -18.69 -37.09
CA LYS A 138 2.81 -17.57 -37.38
C LYS A 138 2.58 -16.94 -38.75
N THR A 139 1.87 -17.67 -39.62
CA THR A 139 1.39 -17.19 -40.90
C THR A 139 0.11 -16.37 -40.68
#